data_AF-A0A922WTF6-F1
#
_entry.id   AF-A0A922WTF6-F1
#
_cell.length_a   1.000
_cell.length_b   1.000
_cell.length_c   1.000
_cell.angle_alpha   90.00
_cell.angle_beta   90.00
_cell.angle_gamma   90.00
#
_symmetry.space_group_name_H-M   'P 1'
#
loop_
_entity.id
_entity.type
_entity.pdbx_description
1 polymer ?
#
loop_
_entity_poly.entity_id
_entity_poly.type
_entity_poly.pdbx_seq_one_letter_code
_entity_poly.pdbx_strand_id
1 'polypeptide(L)'
;MSSADILIFGDGTSPFPRGEVLDLAVSVAIGRDLARTKAEMFGLVSDWFLRPASDGEISASIGRLLARGQISRIGEGEFDFCLTEAGVDSTTTLSGGMIRMIDRGRGLIKTSFLMQMLDLDEGKCS
;
A
#
# COMPACT_ATOMS: atom_id res chain seq x y z
N MET A 1 -20.72 -12.62 10.96
CA MET A 1 -19.57 -13.13 10.18
C MET A 1 -19.69 -12.55 8.79
N SER A 2 -19.05 -11.40 8.54
CA SER A 2 -19.04 -10.79 7.21
C SER A 2 -18.06 -11.58 6.36
N SER A 3 -18.56 -12.26 5.34
CA SER A 3 -17.73 -12.93 4.35
C SER A 3 -16.97 -11.83 3.62
N ALA A 4 -15.65 -11.78 3.76
CA ALA A 4 -14.81 -10.91 2.96
C ALA A 4 -15.15 -11.15 1.49
N ASP A 5 -15.75 -10.15 0.84
CA ASP A 5 -15.94 -10.17 -0.60
C ASP A 5 -14.59 -10.47 -1.24
N ILE A 6 -14.54 -11.60 -1.94
CA ILE A 6 -13.36 -11.98 -2.71
C ILE A 6 -13.23 -10.90 -3.78
N LEU A 7 -12.32 -9.95 -3.55
CA LEU A 7 -12.02 -8.82 -4.42
C LEU A 7 -12.03 -9.30 -5.88
N ILE A 8 -13.10 -8.93 -6.58
CA ILE A 8 -13.25 -9.18 -8.00
C ILE A 8 -12.12 -8.40 -8.64
N PHE A 9 -11.12 -9.11 -9.17
CA PHE A 9 -10.07 -8.52 -10.00
C PHE A 9 -10.79 -7.65 -11.05
N GLY A 10 -10.53 -6.34 -11.00
CA GLY A 10 -11.39 -5.30 -11.60
C GLY A 10 -11.82 -5.56 -13.05
N ASP A 11 -12.85 -4.83 -13.47
CA ASP A 11 -13.53 -4.94 -14.77
C ASP A 11 -12.65 -4.71 -16.03
N GLY A 12 -11.34 -4.52 -15.85
CA GLY A 12 -10.36 -4.32 -16.92
C GLY A 12 -10.41 -2.94 -17.56
N THR A 13 -11.24 -2.03 -17.07
CA THR A 13 -11.42 -0.68 -17.66
C THR A 13 -10.51 0.37 -17.04
N SER A 14 -10.14 0.21 -15.77
CA SER A 14 -9.18 1.10 -15.10
C SER A 14 -7.75 0.86 -15.59
N PRO A 15 -6.96 1.93 -15.85
CA PRO A 15 -5.58 1.79 -16.24
C PRO A 15 -4.76 1.11 -15.12
N PHE A 16 -3.75 0.32 -15.50
CA PHE A 16 -2.88 -0.34 -14.53
C PHE A 16 -2.19 0.70 -13.63
N PRO A 17 -2.21 0.52 -12.29
CA PRO A 17 -1.65 1.49 -11.37
C PRO A 17 -0.14 1.64 -11.57
N ARG A 18 0.34 2.88 -11.55
CA ARG A 18 1.77 3.20 -11.54
C ARG A 18 2.26 3.24 -10.09
N GLY A 19 3.37 2.58 -9.80
CA GLY A 19 4.00 2.63 -8.48
C GLY A 19 5.41 2.07 -8.51
N GLU A 20 6.31 2.71 -7.77
CA GLU A 20 7.59 2.11 -7.38
C GLU A 20 7.38 1.14 -6.20
N VAL A 21 8.32 0.22 -5.96
CA VAL A 21 8.24 -0.68 -4.79
C VAL A 21 8.21 0.12 -3.48
N LEU A 22 8.91 1.26 -3.44
CA LEU A 22 8.86 2.16 -2.28
C LEU A 22 7.48 2.81 -2.10
N ASP A 23 6.81 3.19 -3.20
CA ASP A 23 5.44 3.71 -3.15
C ASP A 23 4.48 2.67 -2.57
N LEU A 24 4.67 1.40 -2.94
CA LEU A 24 3.86 0.31 -2.38
C LEU A 24 4.12 0.11 -0.89
N ALA A 25 5.38 0.14 -0.45
CA ALA A 25 5.73 0.01 0.97
C ALA A 25 5.11 1.14 1.80
N VAL A 26 5.23 2.39 1.35
CA VAL A 26 4.59 3.54 2.02
C VAL A 26 3.07 3.37 2.09
N SER A 27 2.43 2.98 1.00
CA SER A 27 0.98 2.76 0.99
C SER A 27 0.54 1.63 1.92
N VAL A 28 1.27 0.50 1.97
CA VAL A 28 0.96 -0.61 2.90
C VAL A 28 1.11 -0.15 4.35
N ALA A 29 2.14 0.64 4.65
CA ALA A 29 2.37 1.11 6.00
C ALA A 29 1.30 2.11 6.46
N ILE A 30 0.83 2.99 5.56
CA ILE A 30 -0.32 3.88 5.82
C ILE A 30 -1.60 3.06 5.98
N GLY A 31 -1.91 2.17 5.02
CA GLY A 31 -3.17 1.42 4.99
C GLY A 31 -3.39 0.49 6.18
N ARG A 32 -2.31 0.10 6.86
CA ARG A 32 -2.36 -0.76 8.05
C ARG A 32 -2.17 -0.01 9.37
N ASP A 33 -2.22 1.33 9.34
CA ASP A 33 -2.05 2.21 10.50
C ASP A 33 -0.85 1.82 11.41
N LEU A 34 0.28 1.43 10.78
CA LEU A 34 1.40 0.78 11.50
C LEU A 34 2.27 1.74 12.31
N ALA A 35 2.10 3.05 12.15
CA ALA A 35 2.91 4.07 12.81
C ALA A 35 2.07 5.29 13.19
N ARG A 36 2.41 5.89 14.33
CA ARG A 36 1.76 7.12 14.84
C ARG A 36 2.59 8.37 14.60
N THR A 37 3.86 8.21 14.23
CA THR A 37 4.77 9.31 13.96
C THR A 37 5.52 9.11 12.65
N LYS A 38 6.04 10.22 12.11
CA LYS A 38 6.92 10.21 10.93
C LYS A 38 8.14 9.30 11.14
N ALA A 39 8.79 9.41 12.30
CA ALA A 39 10.01 8.66 12.59
C ALA A 39 9.76 7.14 12.66
N GLU A 40 8.66 6.72 13.29
CA GLU A 40 8.24 5.31 13.31
C GLU A 40 7.94 4.79 11.91
N MET A 41 7.17 5.55 11.11
CA MET A 41 6.84 5.17 9.75
C MET A 41 8.11 5.02 8.90
N PHE A 42 9.00 6.00 8.95
CA PHE A 42 10.21 6.01 8.14
C PHE A 42 11.14 4.86 8.54
N GLY A 43 11.27 4.59 9.85
CA GLY A 43 12.00 3.42 10.34
C GLY A 43 11.41 2.11 9.83
N LEU A 44 10.09 1.91 9.97
CA LEU A 44 9.41 0.70 9.49
C LEU A 44 9.60 0.46 7.99
N VAL A 45 9.35 1.50 7.18
CA VAL A 45 9.49 1.39 5.72
C VAL A 45 10.93 1.12 5.34
N SER A 46 11.90 1.76 5.99
CA SER A 46 13.32 1.56 5.72
C SER A 46 13.77 0.12 6.01
N ASP A 47 13.29 -0.46 7.11
CA ASP A 47 13.61 -1.82 7.56
C ASP A 47 13.04 -2.94 6.68
N TRP A 48 12.04 -2.65 5.84
CA TRP A 48 11.47 -3.65 4.92
C TRP A 48 12.36 -3.96 3.72
N PHE A 49 13.37 -3.14 3.46
CA PHE A 49 14.26 -3.30 2.30
C PHE A 49 15.63 -3.84 2.70
N LEU A 50 16.20 -4.71 1.85
CA LEU A 50 17.57 -5.21 2.03
C LEU A 50 18.62 -4.09 2.01
N ARG A 51 18.31 -3.00 1.31
CA ARG A 51 19.06 -1.73 1.37
C ARG A 51 18.10 -0.67 1.92
N PRO A 52 18.37 -0.10 3.11
CA PRO A 52 17.51 0.90 3.73
C PRO A 52 17.24 2.07 2.79
N ALA A 53 15.99 2.49 2.70
CA ALA A 53 15.61 3.72 2.00
C ALA A 53 15.93 4.93 2.87
N SER A 54 16.47 5.99 2.27
CA SER A 54 16.70 7.25 2.95
C SER A 54 15.40 8.04 3.18
N ASP A 55 15.39 8.91 4.18
CA ASP A 55 14.27 9.81 4.46
C ASP A 55 13.85 10.65 3.24
N GLY A 56 14.83 11.05 2.41
CA GLY A 56 14.58 11.79 1.17
C GLY A 56 13.83 10.96 0.13
N GLU A 57 14.17 9.67 -0.01
CA GLU A 57 13.48 8.74 -0.91
C GLU A 57 12.05 8.46 -0.43
N ILE A 58 11.87 8.23 0.88
CA ILE A 58 10.54 8.01 1.48
C ILE A 58 9.67 9.26 1.33
N SER A 59 10.22 10.45 1.60
CA SER A 59 9.50 11.72 1.41
C SER A 59 9.12 11.97 -0.05
N ALA A 60 10.00 11.65 -1.00
CA ALA A 60 9.72 11.74 -2.43
C ALA A 60 8.59 10.77 -2.83
N SER A 61 8.57 9.56 -2.26
CA SER A 61 7.50 8.59 -2.46
C SER A 61 6.14 9.11 -1.98
N ILE A 62 6.07 9.66 -0.77
CA ILE A 62 4.87 10.32 -0.24
C ILE A 62 4.41 11.43 -1.20
N GLY A 63 5.33 12.27 -1.68
CA GLY A 63 5.02 13.33 -2.65
C GLY A 63 4.39 12.80 -3.95
N ARG A 64 4.89 11.68 -4.48
CA ARG A 64 4.32 11.04 -5.67
C ARG A 64 2.93 10.46 -5.39
N LEU A 65 2.72 9.82 -4.25
CA LEU A 65 1.43 9.25 -3.86
C LEU A 65 0.36 10.34 -3.71
N LEU A 66 0.73 11.48 -3.08
CA LEU A 66 -0.13 12.67 -3.00
C LEU A 66 -0.46 13.22 -4.39
N ALA A 67 0.56 13.39 -5.25
CA ALA A 67 0.36 13.91 -6.61
C ALA A 67 -0.52 13.01 -7.48
N ARG A 68 -0.59 11.70 -7.19
CA ARG A 68 -1.46 10.74 -7.86
C ARG A 68 -2.84 10.61 -7.22
N GLY A 69 -3.11 11.30 -6.11
CA GLY A 69 -4.36 11.18 -5.36
C GLY A 69 -4.55 9.81 -4.70
N GLN A 70 -3.47 9.07 -4.44
CA GLN A 70 -3.51 7.74 -3.83
C GLN A 70 -3.49 7.81 -2.30
N ILE A 71 -2.95 8.88 -1.74
CA ILE A 71 -3.07 9.21 -0.32
C ILE A 71 -3.60 10.63 -0.18
N SER A 72 -4.26 10.90 0.95
CA SER A 72 -4.69 12.25 1.33
C SER A 72 -4.14 12.60 2.72
N ARG A 73 -4.09 13.90 3.02
CA ARG A 73 -3.80 14.38 4.38
C ARG A 73 -5.08 14.38 5.21
N ILE A 74 -4.98 13.91 6.46
CA ILE A 74 -6.09 13.90 7.44
C ILE A 74 -5.95 15.04 8.45
N GLY A 75 -4.72 15.49 8.71
CA GLY A 75 -4.44 16.47 9.76
C GLY A 75 -3.22 17.34 9.48
N GLU A 76 -2.88 18.15 10.48
CA GLU A 76 -1.74 19.08 10.45
C GLU A 76 -0.44 18.44 10.97
N GLY A 77 -0.49 17.19 11.47
CA GLY A 77 0.69 16.46 11.90
C GLY A 77 1.70 16.26 10.77
N GLU A 78 2.97 16.09 11.14
CA GLU A 78 4.05 15.81 10.17
C GLU A 78 3.80 14.53 9.37
N PHE A 79 2.97 13.62 9.89
CA PHE A 79 2.61 12.37 9.26
C PHE A 79 1.16 11.97 9.58
N ASP A 80 0.20 12.71 9.00
CA ASP A 80 -1.24 12.37 9.06
C ASP A 80 -1.75 12.07 7.65
N PHE A 81 -1.55 10.84 7.18
CA PHE A 81 -2.00 10.41 5.86
C PHE A 81 -2.98 9.24 5.94
N CYS A 82 -3.95 9.22 5.04
CA CYS A 82 -4.81 8.06 4.77
C CYS A 82 -4.70 7.61 3.31
N LEU A 83 -5.02 6.35 3.05
CA LEU A 83 -5.25 5.87 1.69
C LEU A 83 -6.63 6.30 1.18
N THR A 84 -6.65 6.84 -0.04
CA THR A 84 -7.91 7.03 -0.78
C THR A 84 -8.39 5.68 -1.34
N GLU A 85 -9.61 5.62 -1.87
CA GLU A 85 -10.09 4.44 -2.61
C GLU A 85 -9.12 4.03 -3.73
N ALA A 86 -8.67 5.01 -4.53
CA ALA A 86 -7.67 4.78 -5.57
C ALA A 86 -6.32 4.28 -5.02
N GLY A 87 -5.94 4.71 -3.81
CA GLY A 87 -4.79 4.21 -3.08
C GLY A 87 -4.92 2.75 -2.70
N VAL A 88 -6.08 2.36 -2.16
CA VAL A 88 -6.36 0.97 -1.77
C VAL A 88 -6.40 0.07 -2.99
N ASP A 89 -7.08 0.47 -4.06
CA ASP A 89 -7.17 -0.31 -5.30
C ASP A 89 -5.78 -0.53 -5.92
N SER A 90 -4.97 0.53 -5.96
CA SER A 90 -3.60 0.45 -6.45
C SER A 90 -2.74 -0.47 -5.60
N THR A 91 -2.76 -0.29 -4.28
CA THR A 91 -1.95 -1.06 -3.32
C THR A 91 -2.34 -2.53 -3.33
N THR A 92 -3.63 -2.81 -3.42
CA THR A 92 -4.20 -4.16 -3.54
C THR A 92 -3.74 -4.83 -4.84
N THR A 93 -3.86 -4.12 -5.96
CA THR A 93 -3.47 -4.63 -7.28
C THR A 93 -1.98 -4.97 -7.35
N LEU A 94 -1.13 -4.05 -6.90
CA LEU A 94 0.33 -4.23 -6.94
C LEU A 94 0.79 -5.32 -5.96
N SER A 95 0.24 -5.37 -4.75
CA SER A 95 0.53 -6.43 -3.76
C SER A 95 0.14 -7.81 -4.28
N GLY A 96 -1.03 -7.94 -4.89
CA GLY A 96 -1.47 -9.18 -5.53
C GLY A 96 -0.54 -9.61 -6.67
N GLY A 97 -0.07 -8.63 -7.46
CA GLY A 97 0.95 -8.85 -8.48
C GLY A 97 2.26 -9.37 -7.91
N MET A 98 2.77 -8.78 -6.81
CA MET A 98 3.98 -9.22 -6.13
C MET A 98 3.88 -10.66 -5.60
N ILE A 99 2.77 -10.99 -4.95
CA ILE A 99 2.54 -12.35 -4.45
C ILE A 99 2.53 -13.36 -5.61
N ARG A 100 1.88 -13.02 -6.73
CA ARG A 100 1.88 -13.87 -7.94
C ARG A 100 3.28 -14.00 -8.56
N MET A 101 4.11 -12.97 -8.48
CA MET A 101 5.51 -13.05 -8.94
C MET A 101 6.37 -13.97 -8.07
N ILE A 102 6.20 -13.94 -6.74
CA ILE A 102 6.87 -14.88 -5.81
C ILE A 102 6.49 -16.32 -6.16
N ASP A 103 5.21 -16.53 -6.45
CA ASP A 103 4.65 -17.81 -6.90
C ASP A 103 5.05 -18.18 -8.35
N ARG A 104 5.69 -17.26 -9.08
CA ARG A 104 6.03 -17.38 -10.51
C ARG A 104 4.80 -17.69 -11.39
N GLY A 105 3.62 -17.27 -10.95
CA GLY A 105 2.33 -17.51 -11.63
C GLY A 105 1.84 -18.96 -11.62
N ARG A 106 2.37 -19.82 -10.73
CA ARG A 106 2.09 -21.27 -10.72
C ARG A 106 0.81 -21.67 -9.98
N GLY A 107 0.18 -20.74 -9.26
CA GLY A 107 -0.99 -20.95 -8.41
C GLY A 107 -0.72 -21.77 -7.15
N LEU A 108 0.54 -21.89 -6.69
CA LEU A 108 0.89 -22.64 -5.48
C LEU A 108 0.57 -21.84 -4.23
N ILE A 109 0.75 -20.52 -4.30
CA ILE A 109 0.36 -19.58 -3.25
C ILE A 109 -1.06 -19.08 -3.54
N LYS A 110 -1.98 -19.32 -2.60
CA LYS A 110 -3.34 -18.76 -2.69
C LYS A 110 -3.30 -17.26 -2.41
N THR A 111 -3.13 -16.45 -3.45
CA THR A 111 -3.00 -14.98 -3.36
C THR A 111 -4.10 -14.34 -2.51
N SER A 112 -5.34 -14.79 -2.64
CA SER A 112 -6.47 -14.26 -1.87
C SER A 112 -6.28 -14.35 -0.36
N PHE A 113 -5.69 -15.44 0.15
CA PHE A 113 -5.42 -15.60 1.58
C PHE A 113 -4.36 -14.63 2.08
N LEU A 114 -3.29 -14.41 1.30
CA LEU A 114 -2.26 -13.45 1.69
C LEU A 114 -2.75 -12.01 1.57
N MET A 115 -3.59 -11.71 0.57
CA MET A 115 -4.21 -10.40 0.43
C MET A 115 -5.12 -10.05 1.61
N GLN A 116 -5.83 -11.02 2.18
CA GLN A 116 -6.63 -10.81 3.39
C GLN A 116 -5.79 -10.40 4.61
N MET A 117 -4.51 -10.79 4.66
CA MET A 117 -3.61 -10.40 5.75
C MET A 117 -3.11 -8.95 5.64
N LEU A 118 -3.28 -8.30 4.49
CA LEU A 118 -2.84 -6.92 4.29
C LEU A 118 -3.78 -5.90 4.92
N ASP A 119 -5.06 -6.25 5.14
CA ASP A 119 -6.11 -5.40 5.75
C ASP A 119 -5.86 -3.89 5.67
N LEU A 120 -6.07 -3.31 4.49
CA LEU A 120 -5.74 -1.90 4.19
C LEU A 120 -6.84 -0.93 4.64
N ASP A 121 -7.92 -1.44 5.23
CA ASP A 121 -9.08 -0.64 5.60
C ASP A 121 -8.84 0.17 6.89
N GLU A 122 -7.85 -0.21 7.70
CA GLU A 122 -7.49 0.50 8.93
C GLU A 122 -6.99 1.93 8.67
N GLY A 123 -6.27 2.13 7.57
CA GLY A 123 -5.70 3.42 7.17
C GLY A 123 -6.47 4.14 6.04
N LYS A 124 -7.69 3.70 5.71
CA LYS A 124 -8.51 4.35 4.69
C LYS A 124 -9.02 5.72 5.15
N CYS A 125 -9.14 6.65 4.20
CA CYS A 125 -9.80 7.93 4.45
C CYS A 125 -11.27 7.69 4.80
N SER A 126 -11.77 8.42 5.80
CA SER A 126 -13.18 8.42 6.21
C SER A 126 -14.06 9.24 5.29
#